data_AF-A0A4R1YZL8-F1
#
_entry.id   AF-A0A4R1YZL8-F1
#
_cell.length_a   1.000
_cell.length_b   1.000
_cell.length_c   1.000
_cell.angle_alpha   90.00
_cell.angle_beta   90.00
_cell.angle_gamma   90.00
#
_symmetry.space_group_name_H-M   'P 1'
#
loop_
_entity.id
_entity.type
_entity.pdbx_description
1 polymer ?
#
loop_
_entity_poly.entity_id
_entity_poly.type
_entity_poly.pdbx_seq_one_letter_code
_entity_poly.pdbx_strand_id
1 'polypeptide(L)' 'MNAFEDWNQKLKRDFNATSNLVVFTVAEAGKLLGLSKDQMKVFVDKNQLTKVPIMRNVHRYLLLKSEIDQIVANRAAL' A
#
# COMPACT_ATOMS: atom_id res chain seq x y z
N MET A 1 25.03 -0.55 -15.35
CA MET A 1 23.57 -0.77 -15.24
C MET A 1 23.16 -0.28 -13.85
N ASN A 2 22.82 1.01 -13.69
CA ASN A 2 22.31 1.49 -12.41
C ASN A 2 20.90 0.91 -12.26
N ALA A 3 20.76 -0.15 -11.47
CA ALA A 3 19.46 -0.70 -11.14
C ALA A 3 18.68 0.43 -10.45
N PHE A 4 17.70 0.99 -11.14
CA PHE A 4 16.70 1.85 -10.53
C PHE A 4 15.97 1.01 -9.48
N GLU A 5 16.46 1.08 -8.24
CA GLU A 5 15.79 0.45 -7.10
C GLU A 5 14.48 1.21 -6.91
N ASP A 6 13.34 0.55 -7.13
CA ASP A 6 12.04 1.15 -6.86
C ASP A 6 12.00 1.51 -5.37
N TRP A 7 12.09 2.81 -5.11
CA TRP A 7 12.15 3.37 -3.76
C TRP A 7 10.99 2.87 -2.88
N ASN A 8 9.82 2.58 -3.48
CA ASN A 8 8.69 2.06 -2.71
C ASN A 8 8.92 0.60 -2.28
N GLN A 9 9.57 -0.21 -3.13
CA GLN A 9 9.94 -1.59 -2.79
C GLN A 9 11.03 -1.64 -1.72
N LYS A 10 12.02 -0.75 -1.81
CA LYS A 10 13.04 -0.60 -0.76
C LYS A 10 12.42 -0.25 0.59
N LEU A 11 11.56 0.77 0.61
CA LEU A 11 10.89 1.22 1.84
C LEU A 11 9.98 0.13 2.44
N LYS A 12 9.27 -0.62 1.59
CA LYS A 12 8.47 -1.76 2.04
C LYS A 12 9.36 -2.84 2.67
N ARG A 13 10.50 -3.15 2.06
CA ARG A 13 11.46 -4.12 2.60
C ARG A 13 11.99 -3.69 3.97
N ASP A 14 12.42 -2.43 4.09
CA ASP A 14 12.97 -1.89 5.35
C ASP A 14 11.90 -1.85 6.46
N PHE A 15 10.66 -1.51 6.11
CA PHE A 15 9.53 -1.54 7.04
C PHE A 15 9.21 -2.96 7.51
N ASN A 16 9.09 -3.92 6.59
CA ASN A 16 8.81 -5.32 6.95
C ASN A 16 9.96 -5.98 7.73
N ALA A 17 11.20 -5.49 7.60
CA ALA A 17 12.33 -5.98 8.38
C ALA A 17 12.31 -5.53 9.84
N THR A 18 11.58 -4.45 10.15
CA THR A 18 11.53 -3.81 11.48
C THR A 18 10.15 -3.86 12.13
N SER A 19 9.11 -4.25 11.37
CA SER A 19 7.73 -4.34 11.81
C SER A 19 7.14 -5.70 11.50
N ASN A 20 6.34 -6.24 12.42
CA ASN A 20 5.56 -7.48 12.20
C ASN A 20 4.36 -7.27 11.27
N LEU A 21 4.11 -6.03 10.84
CA LEU A 21 2.99 -5.69 9.96
C LEU A 21 3.41 -5.84 8.50
N VAL A 22 2.62 -6.60 7.74
CA VAL A 22 2.79 -6.72 6.29
C VAL A 22 2.05 -5.58 5.60
N VAL A 23 2.73 -4.89 4.71
CA VAL A 23 2.19 -3.71 4.03
C VAL A 23 2.31 -3.80 2.50
N PHE A 24 1.44 -3.05 1.82
CA PHE A 24 1.48 -2.82 0.39
C PHE A 24 1.81 -1.38 0.06
N THR A 25 2.45 -1.17 -1.09
CA THR A 25 2.48 0.16 -1.70
C THR A 25 1.10 0.50 -2.27
N VAL A 26 0.80 1.79 -2.44
CA VAL A 26 -0.46 2.25 -3.07
C VAL A 26 -0.68 1.62 -4.44
N ALA A 27 0.37 1.40 -5.22
CA ALA A 27 0.26 0.78 -6.55
C ALA A 27 -0.08 -0.71 -6.47
N GLU A 28 0.53 -1.45 -5.54
CA GLU A 28 0.23 -2.87 -5.31
C GLU A 28 -1.22 -3.06 -4.85
N ALA A 29 -1.67 -2.27 -3.87
CA ALA A 29 -3.05 -2.32 -3.39
C ALA A 29 -4.06 -1.93 -4.48
N GLY A 30 -3.74 -0.91 -5.28
CA GLY A 30 -4.55 -0.51 -6.43
C GLY A 30 -4.71 -1.66 -7.43
N LYS A 31 -3.62 -2.35 -7.78
CA LYS A 31 -3.64 -3.50 -8.68
C LYS A 31 -4.57 -4.62 -8.17
N LEU A 32 -4.58 -4.90 -6.87
CA LEU A 32 -5.47 -5.90 -6.26
C LEU A 32 -6.95 -5.51 -6.34
N LEU A 33 -7.26 -4.22 -6.28
CA LEU A 33 -8.62 -3.69 -6.28
C LEU A 33 -9.11 -3.26 -7.67
N GLY A 34 -8.30 -3.44 -8.72
CA GLY A 34 -8.59 -2.99 -10.08
C GLY A 34 -8.55 -1.47 -10.26
N LEU A 35 -7.79 -0.76 -9.42
CA LEU A 35 -7.68 0.70 -9.40
C LEU A 35 -6.32 1.17 -9.89
N SER A 36 -6.30 2.29 -10.61
CA SER A 36 -5.06 3.02 -10.87
C SER A 36 -4.48 3.58 -9.58
N LYS A 37 -3.20 3.99 -9.60
CA LYS A 37 -2.54 4.55 -8.41
C LYS A 37 -3.26 5.78 -7.86
N ASP A 38 -3.75 6.66 -8.72
CA ASP A 38 -4.45 7.88 -8.28
C ASP A 38 -5.87 7.58 -7.82
N GLN A 39 -6.57 6.65 -8.47
CA GLN A 39 -7.85 6.14 -7.97
C GLN A 39 -7.69 5.48 -6.59
N MET A 40 -6.60 4.76 -6.37
CA MET A 40 -6.32 4.14 -5.08
C MET A 40 -6.10 5.18 -3.98
N LYS A 41 -5.42 6.31 -4.25
CA LYS A 41 -5.29 7.40 -3.26
C LYS A 41 -6.65 7.95 -2.83
N VAL A 42 -7.52 8.23 -3.80
CA VAL A 42 -8.90 8.69 -3.52
C VAL A 42 -9.68 7.63 -2.74
N PHE A 43 -9.50 6.36 -3.09
CA PHE A 43 -10.14 5.25 -2.39
C PHE A 43 -9.69 5.16 -0.92
N VAL A 44 -8.39 5.29 -0.65
CA VAL A 44 -7.82 5.33 0.70
C VAL A 44 -8.46 6.44 1.53
N ASP A 45 -8.57 7.65 0.96
CA ASP A 45 -9.15 8.80 1.66
C ASP A 45 -10.65 8.59 1.95
N LYS A 46 -11.40 8.08 0.98
CA LYS A 46 -12.84 7.83 1.12
C LYS A 46 -13.17 6.73 2.13
N ASN A 47 -12.37 5.68 2.19
CA ASN A 47 -12.59 4.53 3.07
C ASN A 47 -11.78 4.62 4.37
N GLN A 48 -11.09 5.74 4.60
CA GLN A 48 -10.29 6.00 5.81
C GLN A 48 -9.29 4.88 6.14
N LEU A 49 -8.65 4.31 5.11
CA LEU A 49 -7.69 3.23 5.31
C LEU A 49 -6.44 3.71 6.05
N THR A 50 -5.81 2.80 6.80
CA THR A 50 -4.63 3.13 7.59
C THR A 50 -3.45 3.47 6.68
N LYS A 51 -3.02 4.74 6.72
CA LYS A 51 -1.81 5.22 6.03
C LYS A 51 -0.61 5.01 6.93
N VAL A 52 0.14 3.94 6.70
CA VAL A 52 1.40 3.69 7.40
C VAL A 52 2.45 4.67 6.88
N PRO A 53 2.87 5.65 7.68
CA PRO A 53 3.78 6.68 7.22
C PRO A 53 5.15 6.08 6.93
N ILE A 54 5.79 6.57 5.86
CA ILE A 54 7.18 6.22 5.57
C ILE A 54 8.06 7.40 6.01
N MET A 55 9.07 7.14 6.83
CA MET A 55 9.94 8.18 7.36
C MET A 55 10.45 9.13 6.25
N ARG A 56 10.35 10.44 6.54
CA ARG A 56 10.83 11.59 5.75
C ARG A 56 10.04 11.98 4.49
N ASN A 57 8.88 11.38 4.18
CA ASN A 57 8.04 11.90 3.09
C ASN A 57 6.53 11.80 3.39
N VAL A 58 5.90 12.94 3.71
CA VAL A 58 4.46 13.06 4.01
C VAL A 58 3.55 12.64 2.85
N HIS A 59 4.05 12.65 1.61
CA HIS A 59 3.26 12.24 0.44
C HIS A 59 3.36 10.75 0.14
N ARG A 60 4.22 10.00 0.85
CA ARG A 60 4.38 8.55 0.66
C ARG A 60 3.97 7.80 1.92
N TYR A 61 3.06 6.87 1.72
CA TYR A 61 2.58 5.97 2.75
C TYR A 61 2.44 4.56 2.17
N LEU A 62 2.45 3.57 3.06
CA LEU A 62 2.11 2.19 2.78
C LEU A 62 0.70 1.92 3.35
N LEU A 63 0.10 0.83 2.91
CA LEU A 63 -1.24 0.38 3.33
C LEU A 63 -1.12 -0.97 4.00
N LEU A 64 -1.91 -1.20 5.04
CA LEU A 64 -1.92 -2.49 5.72
C LEU A 64 -2.46 -3.57 4.78
N LYS A 65 -1.71 -4.67 4.62
CA LYS A 65 -2.15 -5.80 3.80
C LYS A 65 -3.48 -6.37 4.31
N SER A 66 -3.64 -6.45 5.63
CA SER A 66 -4.86 -6.97 6.27
C SER A 66 -6.13 -6.22 5.87
N GLU A 67 -6.08 -4.88 5.82
CA GLU A 67 -7.22 -4.06 5.41
C GLU A 67 -7.57 -4.29 3.93
N ILE A 68 -6.56 -4.35 3.06
CA ILE A 68 -6.77 -4.59 1.63
C ILE A 68 -7.34 -6.00 1.39
N ASP A 69 -6.80 -7.01 2.06
CA ASP A 69 -7.28 -8.39 1.95
C ASP A 69 -8.74 -8.51 2.39
N GLN A 70 -9.14 -7.84 3.49
CA GLN A 70 -10.53 -7.81 3.95
C GLN A 70 -11.47 -7.21 2.90
N ILE A 71 -11.06 -6.12 2.26
CA ILE A 71 -11.87 -5.48 1.20
C ILE A 71 -11.99 -6.41 -0.01
N VAL A 72 -10.90 -7.05 -0.44
CA VAL A 72 -10.92 -8.00 -1.55
C VAL A 72 -11.80 -9.21 -1.23
N ALA A 73 -11.69 -9.77 -0.02
CA ALA A 73 -12.52 -10.88 0.42
C ALA A 73 -14.02 -10.51 0.44
N ASN A 74 -14.35 -9.32 0.95
CA ASN A 74 -15.74 -8.84 0.98
C ASN A 74 -16.32 -8.59 -0.41
N ARG A 75 -15.51 -8.21 -1.40
CA ARG A 75 -15.94 -8.07 -2.80
C ARG A 75 -16.17 -9.40 -3.51
N ALA A 76 -15.41 -10.44 -3.13
CA ALA A 76 -15.55 -11.77 -3.71
C ALA A 76 -16.73 -12.56 -3.15
N ALA A 77 -17.32 -12.11 -2.03
CA ALA A 77 -18.48 -12.72 -1.39
C ALA A 77 -19.84 -12.19 -1.93
N LEU A 78 -19.81 -11.28 -2.91
CA LEU A 78 -20.97 -10.73 -3.62
C LEU A 78 -21.06 -11.30 -5.03
#